data_AF-A0A6I8MEW5-F1
#
_entry.id   AF-A0A6I8MEW5-F1
#
_cell.length_a   1.000
_cell.length_b   1.000
_cell.length_c   1.000
_cell.angle_alpha   90.00
_cell.angle_beta   90.00
_cell.angle_gamma   90.00
#
_symmetry.space_group_name_H-M   'P 1'
#
loop_
_entity.id
_entity.type
_entity.pdbx_description
1 polymer ?
#
loop_
_entity_poly.entity_id
_entity_poly.type
_entity_poly.pdbx_seq_one_letter_code
_entity_poly.pdbx_strand_id
1 'polypeptide(L)'
;MNKVVIDLILVSIIPMYVVFCGLRYKKASKDYKLTQKDGFRTEYSIKNIYNWRKVNYLAYKVSMIEAIVQSFIILILFSIKLNIDSLFILIILIVIHIIFNKYIIYKSDK
;
A
#
# COMPACT_ATOMS: atom_id res chain seq x y z
N MET A 1 3.09 3.47 -30.09
CA MET A 1 3.19 4.17 -28.79
C MET A 1 4.67 4.23 -28.41
N ASN A 2 5.18 5.36 -27.91
CA ASN A 2 6.61 5.51 -27.59
C ASN A 2 7.01 4.58 -26.42
N LYS A 3 8.14 3.88 -26.49
CA LYS A 3 8.56 2.86 -25.50
C LYS A 3 8.55 3.42 -24.07
N VAL A 4 9.01 4.66 -23.91
CA VAL A 4 9.00 5.41 -22.64
C VAL A 4 7.60 5.53 -22.03
N VAL A 5 6.57 5.71 -22.86
CA VAL A 5 5.18 5.82 -22.39
C VAL A 5 4.67 4.48 -21.89
N ILE A 6 5.01 3.37 -22.57
CA ILE A 6 4.65 2.01 -22.13
C ILE A 6 5.29 1.72 -20.77
N ASP A 7 6.59 1.99 -20.64
CA ASP A 7 7.33 1.78 -19.39
C ASP A 7 6.75 2.61 -18.24
N LEU A 8 6.39 3.87 -18.49
CA LEU A 8 5.78 4.74 -17.49
C LEU A 8 4.43 4.19 -17.00
N ILE A 9 3.59 3.71 -17.93
CA ILE A 9 2.30 3.11 -17.59
C ILE A 9 2.52 1.86 -16.74
N LEU A 10 3.41 0.96 -17.15
CA LEU A 10 3.70 -0.28 -16.43
C LEU A 10 4.18 -0.02 -15.00
N VAL A 11 5.12 0.90 -14.83
CA VAL A 11 5.70 1.22 -13.52
C VAL A 11 4.68 1.94 -12.61
N SER A 12 3.76 2.71 -13.20
CA SER A 12 2.70 3.42 -12.45
C SER A 12 1.62 2.50 -11.87
N ILE A 13 1.53 1.24 -12.32
CA ILE A 13 0.56 0.27 -11.79
C ILE A 13 0.79 0.01 -10.30
N ILE A 14 2.04 -0.01 -9.83
CA ILE A 14 2.37 -0.29 -8.43
C ILE A 14 1.83 0.78 -7.48
N PRO A 15 2.17 2.08 -7.61
CA PRO A 15 1.63 3.10 -6.72
C PRO A 15 0.11 3.19 -6.79
N MET A 16 -0.50 2.96 -7.97
CA MET A 16 -1.95 2.87 -8.10
C MET A 16 -2.52 1.73 -7.25
N TYR A 17 -1.92 0.53 -7.32
CA TYR A 17 -2.32 -0.61 -6.50
C TYR A 17 -2.21 -0.29 -4.99
N VAL A 18 -1.11 0.36 -4.57
CA VAL A 18 -0.93 0.79 -3.18
C VAL A 18 -2.04 1.75 -2.74
N VAL A 19 -2.45 2.70 -3.60
CA VAL A 19 -3.59 3.58 -3.33
C VAL A 19 -4.88 2.78 -3.17
N PHE A 20 -5.17 1.83 -4.05
CA PHE A 20 -6.35 0.96 -3.94
C PHE A 20 -6.37 0.18 -2.61
N CYS A 21 -5.23 -0.39 -2.21
CA CYS A 21 -5.08 -1.03 -0.91
C CYS A 21 -5.35 -0.06 0.24
N GLY A 22 -4.78 1.14 0.19
CA GLY A 22 -5.02 2.18 1.20
C GLY A 22 -6.49 2.56 1.31
N LEU A 23 -7.22 2.71 0.20
CA LEU A 23 -8.65 2.99 0.21
C LEU A 23 -9.47 1.86 0.84
N ARG A 24 -9.08 0.59 0.60
CA ARG A 24 -9.69 -0.56 1.28
C ARG A 24 -9.45 -0.53 2.79
N TYR A 25 -8.24 -0.21 3.23
CA TYR A 25 -7.93 -0.03 4.65
C TYR A 25 -8.70 1.14 5.28
N LYS A 26 -8.90 2.24 4.55
CA LYS A 26 -9.73 3.36 5.00
C LYS A 26 -11.18 2.92 5.23
N LYS A 27 -11.76 2.16 4.31
CA LYS A 27 -13.10 1.61 4.46
C LYS A 27 -13.17 0.70 5.69
N ALA A 28 -12.26 -0.26 5.77
CA ALA A 28 -12.12 -1.16 6.91
C ALA A 28 -12.03 -0.40 8.25
N SER A 29 -11.23 0.66 8.33
CA SER A 29 -11.07 1.44 9.58
C SER A 29 -12.37 2.03 10.14
N LYS A 30 -13.43 2.13 9.32
CA LYS A 30 -14.74 2.66 9.70
C LYS A 30 -15.78 1.56 9.94
N ASP A 31 -15.51 0.31 9.59
CA ASP A 31 -16.51 -0.76 9.71
C ASP A 31 -16.81 -1.05 11.18
N TYR A 32 -18.11 -1.12 11.51
CA TYR A 32 -18.61 -1.36 12.87
C TYR A 32 -18.78 -2.84 13.20
N LYS A 33 -18.80 -3.68 12.17
CA LYS A 33 -18.84 -5.13 12.29
C LYS A 33 -17.79 -5.70 11.37
N LEU A 34 -16.91 -6.52 11.95
CA LEU A 34 -16.06 -7.41 11.17
C LEU A 34 -16.96 -8.47 10.56
N THR A 35 -16.84 -8.73 9.26
CA THR A 35 -17.46 -9.92 8.66
C THR A 35 -17.03 -11.13 9.48
N GLN A 36 -17.99 -11.92 9.94
CA GLN A 36 -17.69 -13.18 10.62
C GLN A 36 -16.81 -13.99 9.67
N LYS A 37 -15.63 -14.41 10.16
CA LYS A 37 -14.87 -15.45 9.45
C LYS A 37 -15.77 -16.69 9.42
N ASP A 38 -15.90 -17.33 8.26
CA ASP A 38 -16.58 -18.62 8.14
C ASP A 38 -16.12 -19.57 9.27
N GLY A 39 -17.04 -19.94 10.18
CA GLY A 39 -16.78 -20.78 11.35
C GLY A 39 -17.40 -20.28 12.67
N PHE A 40 -17.33 -21.12 13.71
CA PHE A 40 -17.92 -20.95 15.07
C PHE A 40 -17.42 -19.75 15.90
N ARG A 41 -16.79 -18.73 15.30
CA ARG A 41 -16.37 -17.55 16.06
C ARG A 41 -17.59 -16.66 16.33
N THR A 42 -18.09 -16.76 17.55
CA THR A 42 -18.94 -15.75 18.18
C THR A 42 -18.24 -14.39 18.13
N GLU A 43 -19.05 -13.35 18.03
CA GLU A 43 -18.69 -11.96 17.74
C GLU A 43 -17.32 -11.48 18.27
N TYR A 44 -16.62 -10.67 17.47
CA TYR A 44 -15.36 -10.07 17.90
C TYR A 44 -15.57 -9.17 19.13
N SER A 45 -14.70 -9.29 20.13
CA SER A 45 -14.72 -8.38 21.28
C SER A 45 -14.53 -6.93 20.84
N ILE A 46 -15.11 -5.98 21.59
CA ILE A 46 -14.99 -4.53 21.33
C ILE A 46 -13.52 -4.11 21.25
N LYS A 47 -12.65 -4.66 22.11
CA LYS A 47 -11.20 -4.42 22.11
C LYS A 47 -10.55 -4.87 20.79
N ASN A 48 -10.95 -6.01 20.24
CA ASN A 48 -10.44 -6.51 18.97
C ASN A 48 -10.91 -5.65 17.79
N ILE A 49 -12.17 -5.20 17.79
CA ILE A 49 -12.70 -4.29 16.76
C ILE A 49 -11.95 -2.96 16.80
N TYR A 50 -11.71 -2.40 18.01
CA TYR A 50 -10.97 -1.15 18.17
C TYR A 50 -9.52 -1.27 17.67
N ASN A 51 -8.81 -2.33 18.07
CA ASN A 51 -7.45 -2.59 17.60
C ASN A 51 -7.41 -2.77 16.07
N TRP A 52 -8.34 -3.55 15.51
CA TRP A 52 -8.42 -3.74 14.06
C TRP A 52 -8.65 -2.40 13.33
N ARG A 53 -9.54 -1.53 13.83
CA ARG A 53 -9.74 -0.20 13.24
C ARG A 53 -8.48 0.67 13.31
N LYS A 54 -7.79 0.66 14.44
CA LYS A 54 -6.54 1.41 14.65
C LYS A 54 -5.45 0.96 13.68
N VAL A 55 -5.27 -0.35 13.51
CA VAL A 55 -4.29 -0.93 12.57
C VAL A 55 -4.64 -0.61 11.13
N ASN A 56 -5.91 -0.74 10.72
CA ASN A 56 -6.35 -0.37 9.37
C ASN A 56 -6.21 1.13 9.10
N TYR A 57 -6.45 1.98 10.09
CA TYR A 57 -6.24 3.42 9.94
C TYR A 57 -4.75 3.78 9.78
N LEU A 58 -3.87 3.11 10.54
CA LEU A 58 -2.43 3.22 10.35
C LEU A 58 -2.02 2.76 8.95
N ALA A 59 -2.47 1.57 8.53
CA ALA A 59 -2.19 1.02 7.21
C ALA A 59 -2.64 1.96 6.09
N TYR A 60 -3.83 2.56 6.20
CA TYR A 60 -4.29 3.59 5.27
C TYR A 60 -3.31 4.76 5.16
N LYS A 61 -2.93 5.38 6.29
CA LYS A 61 -2.02 6.53 6.29
C LYS A 61 -0.68 6.18 5.64
N VAL A 62 -0.13 5.03 6.02
CA VAL A 62 1.16 4.58 5.54
C VAL A 62 1.11 4.27 4.05
N SER A 63 0.09 3.59 3.54
CA SER A 63 -0.07 3.31 2.11
C SER A 63 -0.22 4.59 1.27
N MET A 64 -0.90 5.64 1.78
CA MET A 64 -0.97 6.92 1.06
C MET A 64 0.40 7.59 0.95
N ILE A 65 1.18 7.58 2.03
CA ILE A 65 2.55 8.12 2.03
C ILE A 65 3.43 7.32 1.08
N GLU A 66 3.36 5.99 1.14
CA GLU A 66 4.10 5.10 0.26
C GLU A 66 3.81 5.39 -1.22
N ALA A 67 2.53 5.52 -1.60
CA ALA A 67 2.14 5.81 -2.98
C ALA A 67 2.71 7.16 -3.47
N ILE A 68 2.72 8.18 -2.60
CA ILE A 68 3.32 9.48 -2.91
C ILE A 68 4.83 9.33 -3.14
N VAL A 69 5.53 8.63 -2.24
CA VAL A 69 6.97 8.39 -2.35
C VAL A 69 7.31 7.63 -3.63
N GLN A 70 6.59 6.55 -3.93
CA GLN A 70 6.76 5.78 -5.16
C GLN A 70 6.51 6.63 -6.41
N SER A 71 5.46 7.45 -6.42
CA SER A 71 5.17 8.35 -7.55
C SER A 71 6.28 9.38 -7.77
N PHE A 72 6.86 9.92 -6.68
CA PHE A 72 8.01 10.82 -6.75
C PHE A 72 9.25 10.14 -7.34
N ILE A 73 9.54 8.91 -6.91
CA ILE A 73 10.67 8.14 -7.44
C ILE A 73 10.51 7.91 -8.94
N ILE A 74 9.32 7.51 -9.39
CA ILE A 74 9.03 7.33 -10.82
C ILE A 74 9.28 8.64 -11.58
N LEU A 75 8.73 9.76 -11.10
CA LEU A 75 8.95 11.08 -11.71
C LEU A 75 10.43 11.43 -11.85
N ILE A 76 11.23 11.23 -10.80
CA ILE A 76 12.67 11.51 -10.81
C ILE A 76 13.38 10.64 -11.84
N LEU A 77 13.13 9.32 -11.83
CA LEU A 77 13.81 8.37 -12.71
C LEU A 77 13.53 8.64 -14.19
N PHE A 78 12.28 8.98 -14.53
CA PHE A 78 11.93 9.36 -15.90
C PHE A 78 12.46 10.74 -16.30
N SER A 79 12.55 11.70 -15.36
CA SER A 79 13.06 13.05 -15.63
C SER A 79 14.55 13.09 -15.93
N ILE A 80 15.35 12.23 -15.28
CA ILE A 80 16.80 12.18 -15.49
C ILE A 80 17.15 11.44 -16.80
N LYS A 81 16.16 10.91 -17.54
CA LYS A 81 16.36 10.05 -18.73
C LYS A 81 17.41 8.97 -18.47
N LEU A 82 17.41 8.42 -17.26
CA LEU A 82 18.27 7.29 -16.97
C LEU A 82 17.79 6.15 -17.86
N ASN A 83 18.69 5.55 -18.66
CA ASN A 83 18.45 4.29 -19.37
C ASN A 83 18.37 3.12 -18.37
N ILE A 84 17.64 3.33 -17.26
CA ILE A 84 17.35 2.33 -16.27
C ILE A 84 16.22 1.47 -16.82
N ASP A 85 16.46 0.16 -16.79
CA ASP A 85 15.46 -0.83 -17.16
C ASP A 85 14.21 -0.68 -16.28
N SER A 86 13.02 -0.67 -16.88
CA SER A 86 11.75 -0.58 -16.16
C SER A 86 11.56 -1.73 -15.17
N LEU A 87 12.19 -2.89 -15.41
CA LEU A 87 12.26 -4.00 -14.46
C LEU A 87 13.01 -3.62 -13.17
N PHE A 88 14.11 -2.87 -13.29
CA PHE A 88 14.88 -2.43 -12.13
C PHE A 88 14.09 -1.45 -11.27
N ILE A 89 13.36 -0.53 -11.91
CA ILE A 89 12.45 0.39 -11.20
C ILE A 89 11.38 -0.39 -10.45
N LEU A 90 10.78 -1.39 -11.10
CA LEU A 90 9.78 -2.27 -10.49
C LEU A 90 10.30 -2.93 -9.22
N ILE A 91 11.53 -3.47 -9.26
CA ILE A 91 12.19 -4.08 -8.09
C ILE A 91 12.33 -3.07 -6.95
N ILE A 92 12.77 -1.84 -7.23
CA ILE A 92 12.89 -0.78 -6.21
C ILE A 92 11.53 -0.50 -5.57
N LEU A 93 10.47 -0.35 -6.36
CA LEU A 93 9.12 -0.08 -5.86
C LEU A 93 8.62 -1.23 -4.97
N ILE A 94 8.87 -2.47 -5.35
CA ILE A 94 8.52 -3.65 -4.54
C ILE A 94 9.27 -3.67 -3.21
N VAL A 95 10.58 -3.38 -3.21
CA VAL A 95 11.38 -3.31 -1.98
C VAL A 95 10.83 -2.23 -1.05
N ILE A 96 10.50 -1.05 -1.58
CA ILE A 96 9.86 0.03 -0.81
C ILE A 96 8.54 -0.45 -0.20
N HIS A 97 7.69 -1.13 -0.97
CA HIS A 97 6.42 -1.68 -0.49
C HIS A 97 6.61 -2.64 0.69
N ILE A 98 7.61 -3.53 0.60
CA ILE A 98 7.94 -4.46 1.70
C ILE A 98 8.37 -3.72 2.96
N ILE A 99 9.18 -2.66 2.83
CA ILE A 99 9.66 -1.85 3.97
C ILE A 99 8.46 -1.17 4.67
N PHE A 100 7.58 -0.54 3.91
CA PHE A 100 6.39 0.13 4.46
C PHE A 100 5.41 -0.87 5.12
N ASN A 101 5.22 -2.06 4.55
CA ASN A 101 4.43 -3.12 5.18
C ASN A 101 5.04 -3.61 6.49
N LYS A 102 6.37 -3.81 6.55
CA LYS A 102 7.05 -4.17 7.81
C LYS A 102 6.89 -3.09 8.87
N TYR A 103 6.92 -1.81 8.50
CA TYR A 103 6.68 -0.71 9.42
C TYR A 103 5.28 -0.77 10.04
N ILE A 104 4.24 -1.09 9.25
CA ILE A 104 2.86 -1.24 9.76
C ILE A 104 2.79 -2.36 10.80
N ILE A 105 3.37 -3.53 10.52
CA ILE A 105 3.37 -4.69 11.42
C ILE A 105 4.07 -4.33 12.74
N TYR A 106 5.29 -3.81 12.66
CA TYR A 106 6.07 -3.42 13.84
C TYR A 106 5.35 -2.40 14.73
N LYS A 107 4.64 -1.45 14.12
CA LYS A 107 3.91 -0.42 14.86
C LYS A 107 2.55 -0.90 15.38
N SER A 108 2.01 -1.97 14.82
CA SER A 108 0.79 -2.65 15.29
C SER A 108 1.04 -3.50 16.53
N ASP A 109 2.23 -4.07 16.67
CA ASP A 109 2.62 -4.95 17.79
C ASP A 109 3.03 -4.17 19.06
N LYS A 110 3.16 -2.83 18.96
CA LYS A 110 3.48 -1.90 20.05
C LYS A 110 2.26 -1.11 20.52
#